data_AF-A0A964ZJ65-F1
#
_entry.id   AF-A0A964ZJ65-F1
#
_cell.length_a   1.000
_cell.length_b   1.000
_cell.length_c   1.000
_cell.angle_alpha   90.00
_cell.angle_beta   90.00
_cell.angle_gamma   90.00
#
_symmetry.space_group_name_H-M   'P 1'
#
loop_
_entity.id
_entity.type
_entity.pdbx_description
1 polymer ?
#
loop_
_entity_poly.entity_id
_entity_poly.type
_entity_poly.pdbx_seq_one_letter_code
_entity_poly.pdbx_strand_id
1 'polypeptide(L)'
;GMEWFPAREEVMASTVPYFVYSLRLIVRKDSPIKGWDDLRRKTGRPKIMVGVLRDSAAERYLKENYADDIEIESFDEEGVTGVMRRAVKNANYATVQDGPAATWYLTLSRERDQFQTLHIVDKSIKPSKYPYYVLFVRKADGDLLDKLNEAIRAGLRDGSFRRIYEKYDLWDAEQANLLDIGRDWPPTETTARPSLWYFVGQLHLASRFTILLALLAFPLAVVLGVGLALARVYGPWVVRSLVITYVELFRGTPLLLQLAVLYYLLPSVGINFSPFAAGILGLALNYAANEAEVFRTGLLAVPRGQTEAALSLGISPWTTIWRIVLPQAVRMVIPPLTNDFIALFKDTAVCSAIAVTELTARYRSFAVNNPSLIAELGLITAALYLLMSYPLSVLARGLESKSEREGVHL
;
A
#
# COMPACT_ATOMS: atom_id res chain seq x y z
N GLY A 1 9.76 9.79 17.53
CA GLY A 1 10.76 8.85 18.07
C GLY A 1 10.32 7.43 17.77
N MET A 2 11.10 6.40 18.14
CA MET A 2 10.61 5.03 18.04
C MET A 2 9.67 4.76 19.22
N GLU A 3 8.42 4.44 18.91
CA GLU A 3 7.39 4.11 19.88
C GLU A 3 7.67 2.74 20.52
N TRP A 4 7.58 2.68 21.84
CA TRP A 4 7.68 1.44 22.60
C TRP A 4 6.40 0.62 22.51
N PHE A 5 6.55 -0.69 22.28
CA PHE A 5 5.47 -1.68 22.36
C PHE A 5 6.02 -3.01 22.89
N PRO A 6 5.23 -3.75 23.70
CA PRO A 6 5.66 -5.03 24.27
C PRO A 6 6.19 -6.04 23.23
N ALA A 7 5.55 -6.14 22.06
CA ALA A 7 5.98 -7.04 20.99
C ALA A 7 7.37 -6.71 20.42
N ARG A 8 7.81 -5.44 20.47
CA ARG A 8 9.18 -5.06 20.06
C ARG A 8 10.21 -5.46 21.11
N GLU A 9 9.83 -5.40 22.39
CA GLU A 9 10.67 -5.82 23.52
C GLU A 9 11.00 -7.33 23.49
N GLU A 10 10.16 -8.14 22.84
CA GLU A 10 10.43 -9.57 22.63
C GLU A 10 11.66 -9.81 21.73
N VAL A 11 11.98 -8.89 20.82
CA VAL A 11 13.03 -9.08 19.79
C VAL A 11 14.21 -8.12 19.99
N MET A 12 13.95 -6.92 20.50
CA MET A 12 14.95 -5.88 20.77
C MET A 12 14.86 -5.45 22.23
N ALA A 13 15.95 -4.97 22.81
CA ALA A 13 15.92 -4.38 24.13
C ALA A 13 15.73 -2.86 24.00
N SER A 14 14.82 -2.27 24.78
CA SER A 14 14.59 -0.83 24.78
C SER A 14 15.35 -0.12 25.91
N THR A 15 15.79 1.10 25.62
CA THR A 15 16.22 2.02 26.68
C THR A 15 15.05 2.45 27.54
N VAL A 16 15.34 2.97 28.73
CA VAL A 16 14.39 3.81 29.47
C VAL A 16 13.82 4.90 28.54
N PRO A 17 12.55 5.29 28.73
CA PRO A 17 11.93 6.26 27.86
C PRO A 17 12.60 7.60 28.02
N TYR A 18 12.86 8.26 26.89
CA TYR A 18 13.36 9.63 26.90
C TYR A 18 12.23 10.63 26.70
N PHE A 19 11.08 10.27 26.13
CA PHE A 19 10.00 11.21 25.86
C PHE A 19 8.61 10.54 25.94
N VAL A 20 7.64 11.24 26.51
CA VAL A 20 6.22 10.85 26.51
C VAL A 20 5.50 11.58 25.38
N TYR A 21 5.06 10.86 24.35
CA TYR A 21 4.40 11.49 23.21
C TYR A 21 2.88 11.51 23.38
N SER A 22 2.23 12.38 22.62
CA SER A 22 0.77 12.47 22.54
C SER A 22 0.38 12.79 21.11
N LEU A 23 -0.85 12.48 20.73
CA LEU A 23 -1.38 12.82 19.42
C LEU A 23 -2.11 14.16 19.47
N ARG A 24 -1.99 14.92 18.39
CA ARG A 24 -2.63 16.22 18.18
C ARG A 24 -3.50 16.15 16.93
N LEU A 25 -4.74 16.62 17.05
CA LEU A 25 -5.63 16.82 15.92
C LEU A 25 -5.34 18.18 15.28
N ILE A 26 -5.10 18.19 13.98
CA ILE A 26 -4.75 19.38 13.21
C ILE A 26 -5.77 19.55 12.09
N VAL A 27 -6.28 20.77 11.95
CA VAL A 27 -7.28 21.13 10.94
C VAL A 27 -7.03 22.52 10.39
N ARG A 28 -7.64 22.84 9.25
CA ARG A 28 -7.63 24.20 8.69
C ARG A 28 -8.42 25.16 9.59
N LYS A 29 -8.02 26.43 9.67
CA LYS A 29 -8.62 27.45 10.55
C LYS A 29 -10.13 27.66 10.34
N ASP A 30 -10.59 27.51 9.10
CA ASP A 30 -11.99 27.59 8.68
C ASP A 30 -12.70 26.21 8.70
N SER A 31 -12.05 25.16 9.23
CA SER A 31 -12.65 23.84 9.32
C SER A 31 -13.86 23.82 10.26
N PRO A 32 -14.93 23.08 9.93
CA PRO A 32 -16.04 22.83 10.84
C PRO A 32 -15.67 21.89 12.01
N ILE A 33 -14.54 21.19 11.93
CA ILE A 33 -14.07 20.26 12.96
C ILE A 33 -13.39 21.07 14.07
N LYS A 34 -13.90 20.96 15.31
CA LYS A 34 -13.39 21.72 16.47
C LYS A 34 -12.73 20.85 17.53
N GLY A 35 -12.88 19.52 17.44
CA GLY A 35 -12.19 18.60 18.33
C GLY A 35 -12.42 17.13 17.99
N TRP A 36 -11.98 16.24 18.88
CA TRP A 36 -12.02 14.79 18.65
C TRP A 36 -13.46 14.26 18.51
N ASP A 37 -14.40 14.82 19.28
CA ASP A 37 -15.81 14.42 19.23
C ASP A 37 -16.48 14.72 17.88
N ASP A 38 -16.00 15.73 17.14
CA ASP A 38 -16.52 16.05 15.82
C ASP A 38 -16.12 15.03 14.75
N LEU A 39 -15.13 14.17 15.02
CA LEU A 39 -14.77 13.06 14.15
C LEU A 39 -15.82 11.95 14.18
N ARG A 40 -16.64 11.86 15.23
CA ARG A 40 -17.70 10.84 15.33
C ARG A 40 -18.78 11.08 14.29
N ARG A 41 -19.23 10.01 13.64
CA ARG A 41 -20.20 10.15 12.55
C ARG A 41 -21.57 10.51 13.08
N LYS A 42 -22.08 11.64 12.61
CA LYS A 42 -23.48 12.05 12.85
C LYS A 42 -24.37 11.49 11.75
N THR A 43 -25.51 10.91 12.12
CA THR A 43 -26.48 10.30 11.18
C THR A 43 -26.79 11.23 10.01
N GLY A 44 -26.67 10.74 8.78
CA GLY A 44 -26.94 11.50 7.56
C GLY A 44 -25.78 12.36 7.03
N ARG A 45 -24.61 12.41 7.70
CA ARG A 45 -23.41 13.09 7.18
C ARG A 45 -22.41 12.09 6.55
N PRO A 46 -21.66 12.52 5.51
CA PRO A 46 -20.55 11.74 4.98
C PRO A 46 -19.46 11.60 6.05
N LYS A 47 -18.65 10.54 5.93
CA LYS A 47 -17.48 10.34 6.80
C LYS A 47 -16.47 11.46 6.56
N ILE A 48 -15.83 11.89 7.64
CA ILE A 48 -14.72 12.85 7.55
C ILE A 48 -13.47 12.09 7.12
N MET A 49 -12.70 12.66 6.20
CA MET A 49 -11.39 12.11 5.84
C MET A 49 -10.34 12.60 6.84
N VAL A 50 -9.60 11.66 7.42
CA VAL A 50 -8.53 11.93 8.38
C VAL A 50 -7.22 11.33 7.89
N GLY A 51 -6.24 12.20 7.65
CA GLY A 51 -4.91 11.84 7.21
C GLY A 51 -3.98 11.46 8.34
N VAL A 52 -3.23 10.37 8.18
CA VAL A 52 -2.19 9.91 9.11
C VAL A 52 -0.99 9.32 8.38
N LEU A 53 0.15 9.25 9.06
CA LEU A 53 1.29 8.47 8.58
C LEU A 53 0.96 6.97 8.69
N ARG A 54 1.26 6.17 7.67
CA ARG A 54 1.03 4.72 7.69
C ARG A 54 1.88 4.05 8.77
N ASP A 55 1.32 3.02 9.39
CA ASP A 55 1.93 2.22 10.46
C ASP A 55 2.34 3.02 11.72
N SER A 56 1.73 4.20 11.92
CA SER A 56 1.97 5.06 13.10
C SER A 56 1.04 4.76 14.28
N ALA A 57 1.38 5.25 15.48
CA ALA A 57 0.44 5.28 16.60
C ALA A 57 -0.85 6.04 16.28
N ALA A 58 -0.79 7.11 15.48
CA ALA A 58 -1.98 7.84 15.06
C ALA A 58 -2.95 6.98 14.25
N GLU A 59 -2.44 6.23 13.27
CA GLU A 59 -3.28 5.35 12.45
C GLU A 59 -3.93 4.24 13.28
N ARG A 60 -3.16 3.60 14.17
CA ARG A 60 -3.71 2.55 15.06
C ARG A 60 -4.77 3.12 15.99
N TYR A 61 -4.49 4.24 16.65
CA TYR A 61 -5.45 4.88 17.54
C TYR A 61 -6.77 5.20 16.83
N LEU A 62 -6.71 5.74 15.61
CA LEU A 62 -7.90 6.03 14.81
C LEU A 62 -8.65 4.77 14.38
N LYS A 63 -7.94 3.71 13.97
CA LYS A 63 -8.56 2.43 13.62
C LYS A 63 -9.26 1.78 14.82
N GLU A 64 -8.70 1.90 16.01
CA GLU A 64 -9.27 1.31 17.22
C GLU A 64 -10.47 2.10 17.74
N ASN A 65 -10.46 3.44 17.62
CA ASN A 65 -11.44 4.30 18.29
C ASN A 65 -12.47 4.96 17.36
N TYR A 66 -12.20 5.03 16.05
CA TYR A 66 -12.99 5.80 15.07
C TYR A 66 -13.23 5.08 13.73
N ALA A 67 -12.86 3.80 13.54
CA ALA A 67 -12.97 3.12 12.23
C ALA A 67 -14.37 3.19 11.57
N ASP A 68 -15.43 3.14 12.37
CA ASP A 68 -16.81 3.21 11.87
C ASP A 68 -17.25 4.65 11.56
N ASP A 69 -16.56 5.63 12.13
CA ASP A 69 -16.92 7.05 12.10
C ASP A 69 -16.26 7.83 10.96
N ILE A 70 -14.99 7.52 10.66
CA ILE A 70 -14.15 8.27 9.71
C ILE A 70 -13.66 7.43 8.54
N GLU A 71 -13.13 8.10 7.53
CA GLU A 71 -12.35 7.51 6.45
C GLU A 71 -10.87 7.87 6.68
N ILE A 72 -10.01 6.86 6.82
CA ILE A 72 -8.60 7.05 7.15
C ILE A 72 -7.79 7.04 5.85
N GLU A 73 -7.04 8.12 5.60
CA GLU A 73 -6.09 8.22 4.49
C GLU A 73 -4.67 8.08 5.05
N SER A 74 -4.01 6.97 4.73
CA SER A 74 -2.66 6.66 5.23
C SER A 74 -1.59 7.01 4.19
N PHE A 75 -0.58 7.79 4.59
CA PHE A 75 0.51 8.24 3.72
C PHE A 75 1.81 7.48 3.99
N ASP A 76 2.52 7.10 2.92
CA ASP A 76 3.79 6.36 2.98
C ASP A 76 5.03 7.22 2.70
N GLU A 77 5.07 7.95 1.57
CA GLU A 77 6.33 8.50 1.04
C GLU A 77 6.59 9.98 1.37
N GLU A 78 5.54 10.80 1.54
CA GLU A 78 5.70 12.24 1.81
C GLU A 78 5.90 12.58 3.30
N GLY A 79 5.92 11.56 4.17
CA GLY A 79 6.07 11.69 5.61
C GLY A 79 4.98 12.57 6.26
N VAL A 80 5.29 13.11 7.44
CA VAL A 80 4.36 13.97 8.22
C VAL A 80 3.87 15.19 7.41
N THR A 81 4.73 15.77 6.57
CA THR A 81 4.40 17.01 5.85
C THR A 81 3.42 16.79 4.70
N GLY A 82 3.43 15.62 4.04
CA GLY A 82 2.47 15.30 2.99
C GLY A 82 1.03 15.29 3.48
N VAL A 83 0.82 14.66 4.63
CA VAL A 83 -0.48 14.62 5.29
C VAL A 83 -0.97 16.04 5.64
N MET A 84 -0.05 16.88 6.13
CA MET A 84 -0.37 18.27 6.45
C MET A 84 -0.69 19.10 5.19
N ARG A 85 0.04 18.91 4.07
CA ARG A 85 -0.25 19.58 2.79
C ARG A 85 -1.64 19.22 2.27
N ARG A 86 -2.12 17.99 2.51
CA ARG A 86 -3.49 17.58 2.19
C ARG A 86 -4.52 18.38 2.99
N ALA A 87 -4.29 18.54 4.30
CA ALA A 87 -5.14 19.33 5.19
C ALA A 87 -5.20 20.82 4.82
N VAL A 88 -4.10 21.39 4.30
CA VAL A 88 -4.09 22.79 3.81
C VAL A 88 -5.11 22.98 2.68
N LYS A 89 -5.22 22.01 1.77
CA LYS A 89 -6.04 22.11 0.56
C LYS A 89 -7.54 21.88 0.81
N ASN A 90 -7.95 21.32 1.95
CA ASN A 90 -9.35 20.93 2.20
C ASN A 90 -9.82 21.24 3.64
N ALA A 91 -10.80 22.13 3.80
CA ALA A 91 -11.35 22.50 5.11
C ALA A 91 -12.09 21.35 5.83
N ASN A 92 -12.62 20.38 5.09
CA ASN A 92 -13.33 19.22 5.65
C ASN A 92 -12.39 18.02 5.89
N TYR A 93 -11.08 18.29 5.95
CA TYR A 93 -10.05 17.30 6.19
C TYR A 93 -9.36 17.56 7.52
N ALA A 94 -9.09 16.50 8.26
CA ALA A 94 -8.27 16.56 9.46
C ALA A 94 -7.00 15.72 9.30
N THR A 95 -5.97 16.03 10.07
CA THR A 95 -4.82 15.13 10.21
C THR A 95 -4.46 14.96 11.67
N VAL A 96 -4.03 13.75 12.03
CA VAL A 96 -3.54 13.45 13.37
C VAL A 96 -2.02 13.25 13.29
N GLN A 97 -1.30 13.99 14.13
CA GLN A 97 0.16 13.99 14.16
C GLN A 97 0.68 13.83 15.59
N ASP A 98 1.90 13.33 15.71
CA ASP A 98 2.62 13.31 16.97
C ASP A 98 2.88 14.74 17.47
N GLY A 99 2.77 14.95 18.78
CA GLY A 99 2.94 16.24 19.45
C GLY A 99 4.20 17.00 19.01
N PRO A 100 5.40 16.39 19.04
CA PRO A 100 6.62 17.05 18.58
C PRO A 100 6.57 17.50 17.13
N ALA A 101 6.02 16.68 16.23
CA ALA A 101 5.91 17.04 14.82
C ALA A 101 4.87 18.15 14.60
N ALA A 102 3.73 18.07 15.27
CA ALA A 102 2.69 19.09 15.26
C ALA A 102 3.23 20.45 15.74
N THR A 103 3.90 20.48 16.90
CA THR A 103 4.51 21.69 17.46
C THR A 103 5.62 22.22 16.54
N TRP A 104 6.50 21.36 16.03
CA TRP A 104 7.58 21.78 15.14
C TRP A 104 7.04 22.47 13.88
N TYR A 105 6.16 21.82 13.12
CA TYR A 105 5.72 22.34 11.82
C TYR A 105 4.73 23.50 11.92
N LEU A 106 3.95 23.61 12.99
CA LEU A 106 2.96 24.69 13.15
C LEU A 106 3.49 25.90 13.92
N THR A 107 4.52 25.73 14.76
CA THR A 107 4.99 26.78 15.66
C THR A 107 6.43 27.20 15.40
N LEU A 108 7.35 26.24 15.20
CA LEU A 108 8.79 26.49 15.32
C LEU A 108 9.56 26.47 13.98
N SER A 109 9.09 25.72 12.98
CA SER A 109 9.83 25.49 11.75
C SER A 109 9.83 26.74 10.85
N ARG A 110 10.89 26.89 10.04
CA ARG A 110 10.92 27.89 8.95
C ARG A 110 9.94 27.55 7.82
N GLU A 111 9.49 26.30 7.75
CA GLU A 111 8.49 25.82 6.80
C GLU A 111 7.05 26.13 7.24
N ARG A 112 6.85 26.72 8.43
CA ARG A 112 5.55 27.10 8.98
C ARG A 112 4.72 27.93 8.01
N ASP A 113 5.35 28.70 7.13
CA ASP A 113 4.70 29.50 6.10
C ASP A 113 3.79 28.67 5.18
N GLN A 114 4.14 27.40 4.94
CA GLN A 114 3.34 26.48 4.14
C GLN A 114 2.09 25.97 4.88
N PHE A 115 2.07 26.07 6.22
CA PHE A 115 1.04 25.49 7.08
C PHE A 115 0.30 26.52 7.95
N GLN A 116 0.44 27.83 7.68
CA GLN A 116 -0.17 28.89 8.50
C GLN A 116 -1.70 28.85 8.56
N THR A 117 -2.33 28.18 7.59
CA THR A 117 -3.78 27.96 7.56
C THR A 117 -4.22 26.83 8.49
N LEU A 118 -3.30 26.04 9.03
CA LEU A 118 -3.57 24.95 9.96
C LEU A 118 -3.41 25.41 11.40
N HIS A 119 -4.10 24.70 12.30
CA HIS A 119 -3.93 24.85 13.74
C HIS A 119 -4.28 23.54 14.44
N ILE A 120 -3.76 23.38 15.66
CA ILE A 120 -4.11 22.29 16.55
C ILE A 120 -5.47 22.60 17.17
N VAL A 121 -6.36 21.62 17.21
CA VAL A 121 -7.65 21.69 17.88
C VAL A 121 -7.72 20.69 19.03
N ASP A 122 -8.43 21.07 20.08
CA ASP A 122 -8.68 20.26 21.27
C ASP A 122 -7.41 19.85 22.05
N LYS A 123 -7.60 19.06 23.12
CA LYS A 123 -6.51 18.53 23.94
C LYS A 123 -5.77 17.41 23.21
N SER A 124 -4.49 17.28 23.53
CA SER A 124 -3.71 16.11 23.14
C SER A 124 -4.24 14.85 23.80
N ILE A 125 -4.11 13.72 23.12
CA ILE A 125 -4.52 12.42 23.63
C ILE A 125 -3.33 11.47 23.72
N LYS A 126 -3.37 10.55 24.67
CA LYS A 126 -2.38 9.47 24.75
C LYS A 126 -2.86 8.33 23.85
N PRO A 127 -2.08 7.92 22.84
CA PRO A 127 -2.52 6.92 21.87
C PRO A 127 -2.57 5.50 22.43
N SER A 128 -1.87 5.24 23.53
CA SER A 128 -1.82 3.93 24.15
C SER A 128 -1.54 4.06 25.65
N LYS A 129 -1.59 2.92 26.35
CA LYS A 129 -1.15 2.81 27.75
C LYS A 129 0.33 3.18 27.95
N TYR A 130 1.15 3.01 26.91
CA TYR A 130 2.60 3.23 26.93
C TYR A 130 3.03 4.19 25.82
N PRO A 131 2.70 5.49 25.93
CA PRO A 131 2.98 6.46 24.88
C PRO A 131 4.42 6.98 25.00
N TYR A 132 5.38 6.08 24.90
CA TYR A 132 6.79 6.37 25.16
C TYR A 132 7.65 6.24 23.90
N TYR A 133 8.56 7.19 23.72
CA TYR A 133 9.67 7.04 22.80
C TYR A 133 10.92 6.52 23.51
N VAL A 134 11.51 5.51 22.88
CA VAL A 134 12.69 4.79 23.35
C VAL A 134 13.70 4.64 22.21
N LEU A 135 14.90 4.20 22.54
CA LEU A 135 15.85 3.66 21.58
C LEU A 135 15.83 2.14 21.69
N PHE A 136 15.97 1.44 20.56
CA PHE A 136 16.07 -0.01 20.53
C PHE A 136 17.49 -0.42 20.17
N VAL A 137 18.00 -1.44 20.88
CA VAL A 137 19.26 -2.11 20.58
C VAL A 137 19.03 -3.62 20.46
N ARG A 138 19.97 -4.35 19.85
CA ARG A 138 19.90 -5.81 19.82
C ARG A 138 20.03 -6.35 21.25
N LYS A 139 19.33 -7.44 21.56
CA LYS A 139 19.37 -8.07 22.88
C LYS A 139 20.77 -8.51 23.32
N ALA A 140 21.67 -8.79 22.38
CA ALA A 140 23.06 -9.14 22.67
C ALA A 140 23.92 -7.94 23.09
N ASP A 141 23.51 -6.71 22.76
CA ASP A 141 24.32 -5.49 22.97
C ASP A 141 24.01 -4.85 24.34
N GLY A 142 24.07 -5.62 25.41
CA GLY A 142 23.75 -5.19 26.78
C GLY A 142 24.58 -3.99 27.25
N ASP A 143 25.89 -4.00 26.99
CA ASP A 143 26.79 -2.90 27.37
C ASP A 143 26.41 -1.56 26.72
N LEU A 144 25.92 -1.61 25.47
CA LEU A 144 25.44 -0.42 24.77
C LEU A 144 24.13 0.07 25.39
N LEU A 145 23.22 -0.85 25.70
CA LEU A 145 21.96 -0.53 26.37
C LEU A 145 22.20 0.19 27.70
N ASP A 146 23.12 -0.32 28.52
CA ASP A 146 23.45 0.23 29.82
C ASP A 146 24.03 1.64 29.71
N LYS A 147 24.97 1.85 28.77
CA LYS A 147 25.53 3.19 28.49
C LYS A 147 24.47 4.18 28.02
N LEU A 148 23.54 3.75 27.16
CA LEU A 148 22.44 4.60 26.70
C LEU A 148 21.49 4.94 27.84
N ASN A 149 21.15 3.97 28.68
CA ASN A 149 20.30 4.17 29.85
C ASN A 149 20.95 5.12 30.86
N GLU A 150 22.24 4.98 31.10
CA GLU A 150 23.00 5.88 31.96
C GLU A 150 22.99 7.31 31.41
N ALA A 151 23.27 7.48 30.11
CA ALA A 151 23.25 8.79 29.46
C ALA A 151 21.87 9.47 29.52
N ILE A 152 20.79 8.71 29.26
CA ILE A 152 19.42 9.23 29.35
C ILE A 152 19.09 9.63 30.80
N ARG A 153 19.38 8.77 31.77
CA ARG A 153 19.15 9.05 33.20
C ARG A 153 19.95 10.25 33.68
N ALA A 154 21.22 10.37 33.29
CA ALA A 154 22.07 11.50 33.62
C ALA A 154 21.49 12.80 33.06
N GLY A 155 21.12 12.82 31.78
CA GLY A 155 20.53 13.99 31.13
C GLY A 155 19.17 14.40 31.72
N LEU A 156 18.39 13.43 32.22
CA LEU A 156 17.12 13.71 32.89
C LEU A 156 17.34 14.30 34.29
N ARG A 157 18.38 13.84 35.00
CA ARG A 157 18.75 14.35 36.34
C ARG A 157 19.40 15.72 36.31
N ASP A 158 20.28 15.98 35.35
CA ASP A 158 21.03 17.24 35.22
C ASP A 158 20.23 18.37 34.52
N GLY A 159 18.99 18.07 34.13
CA GLY A 159 18.08 18.98 33.45
C GLY A 159 18.42 19.26 31.99
N SER A 160 19.37 18.55 31.37
CA SER A 160 19.68 18.68 29.94
C SER A 160 18.48 18.39 29.06
N PHE A 161 17.74 17.31 29.34
CA PHE A 161 16.50 17.00 28.62
C PHE A 161 15.43 18.07 28.83
N ARG A 162 15.29 18.59 30.06
CA ARG A 162 14.36 19.69 30.34
C ARG A 162 14.67 20.92 29.49
N ARG A 163 15.95 21.34 29.43
CA ARG A 163 16.38 22.47 28.57
C ARG A 163 16.06 22.23 27.10
N ILE A 164 16.24 20.99 26.62
CA ILE A 164 15.89 20.61 25.25
C ILE A 164 14.37 20.73 25.04
N TYR A 165 13.57 20.17 25.95
CA TYR A 165 12.11 20.19 25.82
C TYR A 165 11.53 21.60 25.92
N GLU A 166 12.01 22.43 26.84
CA GLU A 166 11.63 23.84 26.92
C GLU A 166 12.01 24.62 25.66
N LYS A 167 13.20 24.36 25.08
CA LYS A 167 13.63 24.98 23.81
C LYS A 167 12.66 24.71 22.65
N TYR A 168 12.04 23.54 22.62
CA TYR A 168 11.12 23.12 21.56
C TYR A 168 9.65 23.15 21.96
N ASP A 169 9.29 23.78 23.09
CA ASP A 169 7.91 23.85 23.60
C ASP A 169 7.26 22.45 23.78
N LEU A 170 8.04 21.51 24.29
CA LEU A 170 7.66 20.11 24.54
C LEU A 170 7.68 19.73 26.02
N TRP A 171 8.01 20.67 26.91
CA TRP A 171 8.06 20.40 28.35
C TRP A 171 6.66 20.42 28.96
N ASP A 172 6.29 19.34 29.65
CA ASP A 172 5.04 19.21 30.39
C ASP A 172 5.21 18.34 31.64
N ALA A 173 4.12 18.17 32.40
CA ALA A 173 4.11 17.34 33.61
C ALA A 173 4.42 15.86 33.32
N GLU A 174 4.17 15.38 32.10
CA GLU A 174 4.48 14.00 31.72
C GLU A 174 5.98 13.82 31.53
N GLN A 175 6.65 14.77 30.88
CA GLN A 175 8.11 14.73 30.73
C GLN A 175 8.83 14.81 32.08
N ALA A 176 8.26 15.54 33.05
CA ALA A 176 8.81 15.62 34.40
C ALA A 176 8.84 14.24 35.12
N ASN A 177 7.95 13.32 34.74
CA ASN A 177 7.82 12.00 35.36
C ASN A 177 8.71 10.92 34.72
N LEU A 178 9.46 11.23 33.65
CA LEU A 178 10.27 10.24 32.91
C LEU A 178 11.29 9.50 33.79
N LEU A 179 11.88 10.17 34.78
CA LEU A 179 12.81 9.53 35.71
C LEU A 179 12.15 8.46 36.57
N ASP A 180 10.90 8.67 36.96
CA ASP A 180 10.14 7.71 37.77
C ASP A 180 9.66 6.54 36.89
N ILE A 181 9.15 6.84 35.70
CA ILE A 181 8.77 5.85 34.69
C ILE A 181 9.94 4.92 34.33
N GLY A 182 11.16 5.47 34.25
CA GLY A 182 12.38 4.72 33.91
C GLY A 182 13.04 3.94 35.06
N ARG A 183 12.46 3.92 36.28
CA ARG A 183 12.99 3.14 37.41
C ARG A 183 12.80 1.64 37.19
N ASP A 184 11.57 1.25 36.90
CA ASP A 184 11.15 -0.14 36.70
C ASP A 184 10.87 -0.41 35.21
N TRP A 185 11.93 -0.30 34.40
CA TRP A 185 11.85 -0.42 32.95
C TRP A 185 12.61 -1.65 32.42
N PRO A 186 12.09 -2.37 31.41
CA PRO A 186 10.79 -2.19 30.76
C PRO A 186 9.61 -2.66 31.64
N PRO A 187 8.38 -2.18 31.41
CA PRO A 187 7.20 -2.68 32.11
C PRO A 187 7.08 -4.19 31.93
N THR A 188 7.01 -4.94 33.03
CA THR A 188 6.79 -6.39 33.02
C THR A 188 5.32 -6.70 32.72
N GLU A 189 4.87 -6.40 31.50
CA GLU A 189 3.58 -6.88 31.00
C GLU A 189 3.78 -8.07 30.08
N THR A 190 3.26 -9.22 30.50
CA THR A 190 3.01 -10.33 29.60
C THR A 190 1.85 -9.95 28.70
N THR A 191 2.09 -9.24 27.60
CA THR A 191 1.07 -9.11 26.57
C THR A 191 0.74 -10.50 26.07
N ALA A 192 -0.50 -10.93 26.24
CA ALA A 192 -0.98 -12.16 25.61
C ALA A 192 -0.65 -12.05 24.12
N ARG A 193 0.11 -13.03 23.60
CA ARG A 193 0.43 -13.06 22.17
C ARG A 193 -0.89 -13.00 21.40
N PRO A 194 -1.10 -11.99 20.53
CA PRO A 194 -2.32 -11.91 19.77
C PRO A 194 -2.52 -13.21 18.99
N SER A 195 -3.72 -13.77 19.06
CA SER A 195 -4.01 -15.06 18.44
C SER A 195 -3.67 -15.02 16.96
N LEU A 196 -2.97 -16.04 16.45
CA LEU A 196 -2.69 -16.17 15.01
C LEU A 196 -3.97 -16.12 14.18
N TRP A 197 -5.09 -16.60 14.71
CA TRP A 197 -6.39 -16.55 14.03
C TRP A 197 -6.88 -15.14 13.73
N TYR A 198 -6.55 -14.16 14.58
CA TYR A 198 -6.83 -12.76 14.30
C TYR A 198 -6.11 -12.30 13.03
N PHE A 199 -4.81 -12.60 12.92
CA PHE A 199 -4.02 -12.24 11.75
C PHE A 199 -4.45 -12.99 10.50
N VAL A 200 -4.77 -14.28 10.61
CA VAL A 200 -5.32 -15.07 9.50
C VAL A 200 -6.59 -14.41 8.96
N GLY A 201 -7.53 -14.01 9.83
CA GLY A 201 -8.76 -13.33 9.42
C GLY A 201 -8.48 -12.01 8.69
N GLN A 202 -7.54 -11.22 9.20
CA GLN A 202 -7.19 -9.92 8.61
C GLN A 202 -6.43 -10.05 7.27
N LEU A 203 -5.50 -11.01 7.18
CA LEU A 203 -4.79 -11.31 5.93
C LEU A 203 -5.74 -11.88 4.88
N HIS A 204 -6.70 -12.71 5.28
CA HIS A 204 -7.77 -13.17 4.39
C HIS A 204 -8.68 -12.03 3.90
N LEU A 205 -8.94 -11.01 4.72
CA LEU A 205 -9.65 -9.82 4.24
C LEU A 205 -8.82 -9.05 3.21
N ALA A 206 -7.52 -8.90 3.43
CA ALA A 206 -6.61 -8.25 2.48
C ALA A 206 -6.44 -9.03 1.17
N SER A 207 -6.46 -10.38 1.21
CA SER A 207 -6.38 -11.21 0.00
C SER A 207 -7.57 -10.99 -0.94
N ARG A 208 -8.74 -10.58 -0.43
CA ARG A 208 -9.88 -10.17 -1.28
C ARG A 208 -9.53 -8.98 -2.16
N PHE A 209 -8.77 -8.01 -1.66
CA PHE A 209 -8.32 -6.87 -2.46
C PHE A 209 -7.31 -7.30 -3.53
N THR A 210 -6.39 -8.21 -3.20
CA THR A 210 -5.50 -8.85 -4.18
C THR A 210 -6.28 -9.54 -5.30
N ILE A 211 -7.30 -10.33 -4.95
CA ILE A 211 -8.18 -11.01 -5.92
C ILE A 211 -8.93 -9.99 -6.78
N LEU A 212 -9.52 -8.95 -6.17
CA LEU A 212 -10.25 -7.92 -6.90
C LEU A 212 -9.35 -7.14 -7.86
N LEU A 213 -8.12 -6.80 -7.46
CA LEU A 213 -7.14 -6.19 -8.37
C LEU A 213 -6.91 -7.07 -9.58
N ALA A 214 -6.65 -8.36 -9.37
CA ALA A 214 -6.38 -9.29 -10.46
C ALA A 214 -7.58 -9.48 -11.39
N LEU A 215 -8.77 -9.68 -10.81
CA LEU A 215 -10.02 -9.88 -11.56
C LEU A 215 -10.48 -8.65 -12.33
N LEU A 216 -10.06 -7.45 -11.96
CA LEU A 216 -10.40 -6.23 -12.69
C LEU A 216 -9.31 -5.84 -13.69
N ALA A 217 -8.03 -5.97 -13.31
CA ALA A 217 -6.91 -5.60 -14.16
C ALA A 217 -6.71 -6.58 -15.32
N PHE A 218 -6.78 -7.89 -15.08
CA PHE A 218 -6.45 -8.88 -16.12
C PHE A 218 -7.45 -8.91 -17.28
N PRO A 219 -8.79 -8.90 -17.06
CA PRO A 219 -9.72 -8.82 -18.18
C PRO A 219 -9.54 -7.55 -19.01
N LEU A 220 -9.23 -6.42 -18.36
CA LEU A 220 -8.91 -5.18 -19.05
C LEU A 220 -7.61 -5.33 -19.87
N ALA A 221 -6.58 -5.97 -19.31
CA ALA A 221 -5.34 -6.29 -20.02
C ALA A 221 -5.60 -7.16 -21.26
N VAL A 222 -6.41 -8.20 -21.14
CA VAL A 222 -6.77 -9.09 -22.26
C VAL A 222 -7.52 -8.33 -23.36
N VAL A 223 -8.54 -7.54 -23.01
CA VAL A 223 -9.32 -6.76 -23.99
C VAL A 223 -8.41 -5.77 -24.73
N LEU A 224 -7.55 -5.05 -24.00
CA LEU A 224 -6.58 -4.14 -24.60
C LEU A 224 -5.54 -4.90 -25.44
N GLY A 225 -5.02 -6.02 -24.94
CA GLY A 225 -4.05 -6.87 -25.62
C GLY A 225 -4.56 -7.41 -26.95
N VAL A 226 -5.79 -7.92 -27.00
CA VAL A 226 -6.44 -8.35 -28.26
C VAL A 226 -6.54 -7.18 -29.24
N GLY A 227 -7.00 -6.01 -28.77
CA GLY A 227 -7.11 -4.81 -29.61
C GLY A 227 -5.76 -4.38 -30.20
N LEU A 228 -4.72 -4.34 -29.37
CA LEU A 228 -3.35 -4.01 -29.76
C LEU A 228 -2.79 -5.06 -30.74
N ALA A 229 -3.00 -6.35 -30.49
CA ALA A 229 -2.57 -7.42 -31.38
C ALA A 229 -3.20 -7.31 -32.77
N LEU A 230 -4.53 -7.12 -32.84
CA LEU A 230 -5.24 -6.94 -34.10
C LEU A 230 -4.76 -5.68 -34.85
N ALA A 231 -4.60 -4.57 -34.14
CA ALA A 231 -4.07 -3.32 -34.71
C ALA A 231 -2.64 -3.47 -35.24
N ARG A 232 -1.80 -4.27 -34.57
CA ARG A 232 -0.43 -4.53 -34.99
C ARG A 232 -0.33 -5.47 -36.19
N VAL A 233 -1.20 -6.47 -36.27
CA VAL A 233 -1.20 -7.48 -37.34
C VAL A 233 -1.86 -6.93 -38.62
N TYR A 234 -3.01 -6.27 -38.48
CA TYR A 234 -3.86 -5.89 -39.61
C TYR A 234 -3.96 -4.37 -39.85
N GLY A 235 -3.45 -3.54 -38.94
CA GLY A 235 -3.53 -2.08 -39.05
C GLY A 235 -2.55 -1.50 -40.07
N PRO A 236 -2.80 -0.25 -40.54
CA PRO A 236 -1.87 0.46 -41.42
C PRO A 236 -0.56 0.76 -40.70
N TRP A 237 0.49 1.08 -41.47
CA TRP A 237 1.85 1.23 -40.94
C TRP A 237 1.95 2.21 -39.75
N VAL A 238 1.20 3.32 -39.77
CA VAL A 238 1.18 4.30 -38.66
C VAL A 238 0.66 3.69 -37.36
N VAL A 239 -0.51 3.04 -37.42
CA VAL A 239 -1.13 2.40 -36.24
C VAL A 239 -0.24 1.29 -35.72
N ARG A 240 0.31 0.47 -36.64
CA ARG A 240 1.25 -0.59 -36.30
C ARG A 240 2.50 -0.05 -35.58
N SER A 241 3.09 1.03 -36.08
CA SER A 241 4.24 1.68 -35.44
C SER A 241 3.91 2.18 -34.04
N LEU A 242 2.76 2.84 -33.84
CA LEU A 242 2.33 3.32 -32.51
C LEU A 242 2.15 2.17 -31.52
N VAL A 243 1.52 1.07 -31.95
CA VAL A 243 1.34 -0.11 -31.10
C VAL A 243 2.69 -0.76 -30.77
N ILE A 244 3.61 -0.87 -31.73
CA ILE A 244 4.95 -1.38 -31.47
C ILE A 244 5.63 -0.51 -30.41
N THR A 245 5.61 0.81 -30.56
CA THR A 245 6.21 1.72 -29.57
C THR A 245 5.59 1.56 -28.18
N TYR A 246 4.26 1.46 -28.08
CA TYR A 246 3.58 1.17 -26.82
C TYR A 246 4.07 -0.14 -26.19
N VAL A 247 4.08 -1.23 -26.96
CA VAL A 247 4.44 -2.56 -26.47
C VAL A 247 5.90 -2.58 -26.00
N GLU A 248 6.83 -2.03 -26.79
CA GLU A 248 8.25 -1.96 -26.42
C GLU A 248 8.48 -1.10 -25.16
N LEU A 249 7.77 0.03 -25.04
CA LEU A 249 7.90 0.91 -23.87
C LEU A 249 7.39 0.25 -22.59
N PHE A 250 6.20 -0.36 -22.63
CA PHE A 250 5.60 -0.96 -21.44
C PHE A 250 6.29 -2.25 -21.01
N ARG A 251 6.82 -3.04 -21.95
CA ARG A 251 7.63 -4.24 -21.64
C ARG A 251 9.05 -3.89 -21.23
N GLY A 252 9.60 -2.79 -21.73
CA GLY A 252 10.95 -2.31 -21.42
C GLY A 252 11.05 -1.49 -20.14
N THR A 253 9.95 -1.16 -19.47
CA THR A 253 9.94 -0.34 -18.25
C THR A 253 9.36 -1.10 -17.06
N PRO A 254 9.90 -0.90 -15.83
CA PRO A 254 9.38 -1.57 -14.64
C PRO A 254 7.94 -1.17 -14.31
N LEU A 255 7.09 -2.16 -13.96
CA LEU A 255 5.71 -1.94 -13.51
C LEU A 255 5.63 -0.94 -12.35
N LEU A 256 6.56 -1.01 -11.38
CA LEU A 256 6.61 -0.08 -10.26
C LEU A 256 6.72 1.39 -10.71
N LEU A 257 7.54 1.65 -11.73
CA LEU A 257 7.72 3.01 -12.25
C LEU A 257 6.45 3.48 -12.98
N GLN A 258 5.78 2.59 -13.71
CA GLN A 258 4.51 2.89 -14.37
C GLN A 258 3.42 3.24 -13.33
N LEU A 259 3.34 2.48 -12.24
CA LEU A 259 2.43 2.77 -11.13
C LEU A 259 2.76 4.09 -10.45
N ALA A 260 4.04 4.40 -10.22
CA ALA A 260 4.47 5.67 -9.66
C ALA A 260 4.10 6.86 -10.56
N VAL A 261 4.21 6.73 -11.89
CA VAL A 261 3.74 7.76 -12.83
C VAL A 261 2.23 7.97 -12.71
N LEU A 262 1.46 6.88 -12.66
CA LEU A 262 -0.01 6.95 -12.54
C LEU A 262 -0.48 7.59 -11.23
N TYR A 263 0.18 7.25 -10.12
CA TYR A 263 -0.29 7.66 -8.80
C TYR A 263 0.35 8.95 -8.29
N TYR A 264 1.63 9.19 -8.56
CA TYR A 264 2.36 10.36 -8.03
C TYR A 264 2.56 11.47 -9.07
N LEU A 265 2.82 11.14 -10.34
CA LEU A 265 3.14 12.14 -11.37
C LEU A 265 1.90 12.76 -12.01
N LEU A 266 0.93 11.95 -12.41
CA LEU A 266 -0.32 12.41 -13.06
C LEU A 266 -1.15 13.43 -12.25
N PRO A 267 -1.17 13.39 -10.91
CA PRO A 267 -1.77 14.45 -10.11
C PRO A 267 -1.21 15.85 -10.39
N SER A 268 0.07 15.97 -10.77
CA SER A 268 0.70 17.26 -11.08
C SER A 268 0.10 17.95 -12.32
N VAL A 269 -0.51 17.18 -13.21
CA VAL A 269 -1.23 17.69 -14.40
C VAL A 269 -2.75 17.64 -14.23
N GLY A 270 -3.24 17.45 -12.99
CA GLY A 270 -4.65 17.51 -12.63
C GLY A 270 -5.42 16.18 -12.69
N ILE A 271 -4.77 15.07 -13.03
CA ILE A 271 -5.40 13.75 -13.13
C ILE A 271 -5.13 12.97 -11.84
N ASN A 272 -6.18 12.72 -11.06
CA ASN A 272 -6.06 12.05 -9.76
C ASN A 272 -6.80 10.71 -9.80
N PHE A 273 -6.06 9.62 -9.54
CA PHE A 273 -6.61 8.29 -9.36
C PHE A 273 -6.56 7.90 -7.88
N SER A 274 -7.55 7.13 -7.41
CA SER A 274 -7.39 6.44 -6.14
C SER A 274 -6.27 5.39 -6.25
N PRO A 275 -5.58 5.02 -5.16
CA PRO A 275 -4.57 3.96 -5.17
C PRO A 275 -5.03 2.69 -5.90
N PHE A 276 -6.26 2.27 -5.59
CA PHE A 276 -6.85 1.06 -6.16
C PHE A 276 -7.10 1.19 -7.68
N ALA A 277 -7.61 2.34 -8.14
CA ALA A 277 -7.81 2.59 -9.56
C ALA A 277 -6.48 2.69 -10.32
N ALA A 278 -5.47 3.36 -9.75
CA ALA A 278 -4.13 3.43 -10.30
C ALA A 278 -3.49 2.04 -10.40
N GLY A 279 -3.69 1.19 -9.39
CA GLY A 279 -3.27 -0.22 -9.40
C GLY A 279 -3.90 -1.02 -10.54
N ILE A 280 -5.23 -0.93 -10.71
CA ILE A 280 -5.93 -1.61 -11.80
C ILE A 280 -5.41 -1.14 -13.17
N LEU A 281 -5.34 0.18 -13.39
CA LEU A 281 -4.91 0.74 -14.66
C LEU A 281 -3.45 0.42 -14.97
N GLY A 282 -2.55 0.53 -13.99
CA GLY A 282 -1.14 0.23 -14.18
C GLY A 282 -0.89 -1.24 -14.50
N LEU A 283 -1.51 -2.15 -13.73
CA LEU A 283 -1.45 -3.58 -14.02
C LEU A 283 -2.05 -3.88 -15.40
N ALA A 284 -3.21 -3.32 -15.72
CA ALA A 284 -3.87 -3.57 -17.00
C ALA A 284 -3.06 -3.09 -18.20
N LEU A 285 -2.49 -1.89 -18.15
CA LEU A 285 -1.67 -1.33 -19.22
C LEU A 285 -0.36 -2.12 -19.41
N ASN A 286 0.30 -2.48 -18.30
CA ASN A 286 1.51 -3.29 -18.34
C ASN A 286 1.25 -4.67 -18.97
N TYR A 287 0.26 -5.39 -18.44
CA TYR A 287 -0.06 -6.72 -18.94
C TYR A 287 -0.65 -6.69 -20.35
N ALA A 288 -1.39 -5.64 -20.74
CA ALA A 288 -1.89 -5.49 -22.12
C ALA A 288 -0.76 -5.52 -23.15
N ALA A 289 0.44 -5.02 -22.82
CA ALA A 289 1.59 -5.07 -23.70
C ALA A 289 2.13 -6.50 -23.88
N ASN A 290 2.16 -7.30 -22.81
CA ASN A 290 2.52 -8.72 -22.88
C ASN A 290 1.45 -9.52 -23.63
N GLU A 291 0.18 -9.30 -23.30
CA GLU A 291 -0.94 -9.98 -23.96
C GLU A 291 -1.04 -9.65 -25.44
N ALA A 292 -0.71 -8.41 -25.85
CA ALA A 292 -0.63 -8.06 -27.26
C ALA A 292 0.37 -8.95 -28.02
N GLU A 293 1.47 -9.36 -27.39
CA GLU A 293 2.46 -10.24 -28.01
C GLU A 293 2.00 -11.70 -28.05
N VAL A 294 1.37 -12.16 -26.97
CA VAL A 294 0.76 -13.49 -26.87
C VAL A 294 -0.31 -13.66 -27.95
N PHE A 295 -1.27 -12.72 -28.04
CA PHE A 295 -2.30 -12.73 -29.08
C PHE A 295 -1.74 -12.55 -30.48
N ARG A 296 -0.72 -11.70 -30.69
CA ARG A 296 -0.06 -11.57 -32.00
C ARG A 296 0.51 -12.91 -32.46
N THR A 297 1.15 -13.63 -31.56
CA THR A 297 1.74 -14.95 -31.84
C THR A 297 0.65 -15.97 -32.15
N GLY A 298 -0.42 -16.00 -31.34
CA GLY A 298 -1.59 -16.85 -31.60
C GLY A 298 -2.27 -16.56 -32.94
N LEU A 299 -2.44 -15.29 -33.31
CA LEU A 299 -3.01 -14.89 -34.61
C LEU A 299 -2.16 -15.37 -35.79
N LEU A 300 -0.83 -15.31 -35.65
CA LEU A 300 0.10 -15.74 -36.70
C LEU A 300 0.25 -17.28 -36.77
N ALA A 301 -0.07 -18.00 -35.69
CA ALA A 301 -0.05 -19.44 -35.64
C ALA A 301 -1.24 -20.11 -36.36
N VAL A 302 -2.34 -19.37 -36.57
CA VAL A 302 -3.50 -19.89 -37.33
C VAL A 302 -3.08 -20.18 -38.78
N PRO A 303 -3.33 -21.41 -39.30
CA PRO A 303 -2.93 -21.78 -40.66
C PRO A 303 -3.50 -20.82 -41.71
N ARG A 304 -2.64 -20.34 -42.62
CA ARG A 304 -3.04 -19.38 -43.67
C ARG A 304 -4.19 -19.88 -44.55
N GLY A 305 -4.28 -21.20 -44.76
CA GLY A 305 -5.37 -21.84 -45.50
C GLY A 305 -6.77 -21.53 -44.94
N GLN A 306 -6.93 -21.26 -43.63
CA GLN A 306 -8.20 -20.82 -43.05
C GLN A 306 -8.63 -19.46 -43.60
N THR A 307 -7.67 -18.53 -43.70
CA THR A 307 -7.90 -17.19 -44.25
C THR A 307 -8.15 -17.28 -45.76
N GLU A 308 -7.34 -18.05 -46.49
CA GLU A 308 -7.47 -18.23 -47.94
C GLU A 308 -8.80 -18.89 -48.33
N ALA A 309 -9.24 -19.92 -47.60
CA ALA A 309 -10.52 -20.59 -47.84
C ALA A 309 -11.71 -19.65 -47.59
N ALA A 310 -11.68 -18.88 -46.50
CA ALA A 310 -12.72 -17.92 -46.17
C ALA A 310 -12.86 -16.82 -47.23
N LEU A 311 -11.73 -16.25 -47.66
CA LEU A 311 -11.71 -15.25 -48.73
C LEU A 311 -12.17 -15.82 -50.07
N SER A 312 -11.83 -17.08 -50.37
CA SER A 312 -12.29 -17.78 -51.59
C SER A 312 -13.80 -18.03 -51.61
N LEU A 313 -14.42 -18.16 -50.43
CA LEU A 313 -15.87 -18.23 -50.26
C LEU A 313 -16.55 -16.84 -50.28
N GLY A 314 -15.81 -15.77 -50.56
CA GLY A 314 -16.34 -14.40 -50.62
C GLY A 314 -16.60 -13.76 -49.25
N ILE A 315 -16.11 -14.35 -48.16
CA ILE A 315 -16.25 -13.77 -46.81
C ILE A 315 -15.35 -12.54 -46.70
N SER A 316 -15.87 -11.43 -46.16
CA SER A 316 -15.10 -10.20 -46.04
C SER A 316 -13.92 -10.36 -45.06
N PRO A 317 -12.76 -9.71 -45.29
CA PRO A 317 -11.57 -9.86 -44.44
C PRO A 317 -11.85 -9.63 -42.95
N TRP A 318 -12.67 -8.64 -42.62
CA TRP A 318 -13.05 -8.37 -41.23
C TRP A 318 -13.88 -9.50 -40.61
N THR A 319 -14.81 -10.06 -41.38
CA THR A 319 -15.60 -11.22 -40.93
C THR A 319 -14.71 -12.45 -40.76
N THR A 320 -13.78 -12.66 -41.68
CA THR A 320 -12.78 -13.73 -41.60
C THR A 320 -11.94 -13.61 -40.32
N ILE A 321 -11.45 -12.41 -39.99
CA ILE A 321 -10.67 -12.19 -38.76
C ILE A 321 -11.51 -12.49 -37.52
N TRP A 322 -12.69 -11.88 -37.38
CA TRP A 322 -13.49 -11.99 -36.15
C TRP A 322 -14.16 -13.33 -35.94
N ARG A 323 -14.65 -13.96 -37.01
CA ARG A 323 -15.44 -15.20 -36.90
C ARG A 323 -14.65 -16.47 -37.14
N ILE A 324 -13.48 -16.40 -37.78
CA ILE A 324 -12.70 -17.59 -38.15
C ILE A 324 -11.33 -17.56 -37.46
N VAL A 325 -10.52 -16.53 -37.68
CA VAL A 325 -9.12 -16.50 -37.20
C VAL A 325 -9.06 -16.25 -35.69
N LEU A 326 -9.73 -15.22 -35.19
CA LEU A 326 -9.65 -14.82 -33.79
C LEU A 326 -10.10 -15.93 -32.82
N PRO A 327 -11.24 -16.64 -33.03
CA PRO A 327 -11.63 -17.73 -32.15
C PRO A 327 -10.63 -18.88 -32.11
N GLN A 328 -9.94 -19.16 -33.22
CA GLN A 328 -8.88 -20.18 -33.28
C GLN A 328 -7.63 -19.71 -32.52
N ALA A 329 -7.19 -18.47 -32.77
CA ALA A 329 -6.06 -17.87 -32.07
C ALA A 329 -6.27 -17.81 -30.55
N VAL A 330 -7.48 -17.43 -30.10
CA VAL A 330 -7.85 -17.41 -28.68
C VAL A 330 -7.62 -18.78 -28.04
N ARG A 331 -8.04 -19.88 -28.69
CA ARG A 331 -7.83 -21.23 -28.15
C ARG A 331 -6.35 -21.57 -28.00
N MET A 332 -5.52 -21.15 -28.94
CA MET A 332 -4.07 -21.37 -28.91
C MET A 332 -3.38 -20.58 -27.78
N VAL A 333 -3.93 -19.43 -27.38
CA VAL A 333 -3.31 -18.56 -26.36
C VAL A 333 -3.88 -18.72 -24.95
N ILE A 334 -4.93 -19.52 -24.75
CA ILE A 334 -5.49 -19.77 -23.40
C ILE A 334 -4.42 -20.27 -22.40
N PRO A 335 -3.50 -21.19 -22.76
CA PRO A 335 -2.44 -21.62 -21.85
C PRO A 335 -1.51 -20.48 -21.38
N PRO A 336 -0.84 -19.71 -22.27
CA PRO A 336 -0.01 -18.59 -21.84
C PRO A 336 -0.79 -17.51 -21.10
N LEU A 337 -2.03 -17.20 -21.52
CA LEU A 337 -2.93 -16.26 -20.80
C LEU A 337 -3.15 -16.68 -19.34
N THR A 338 -3.34 -17.98 -19.09
CA THR A 338 -3.58 -18.47 -17.73
C THR A 338 -2.31 -18.35 -16.88
N ASN A 339 -1.14 -18.57 -17.47
CA ASN A 339 0.15 -18.39 -16.81
C ASN A 339 0.41 -16.92 -16.47
N ASP A 340 0.11 -16.00 -17.38
CA ASP A 340 0.24 -14.55 -17.16
C ASP A 340 -0.76 -14.06 -16.10
N PHE A 341 -1.98 -14.61 -16.06
CA PHE A 341 -2.93 -14.33 -14.98
C PHE A 341 -2.41 -14.77 -13.61
N ILE A 342 -1.79 -15.95 -13.52
CA ILE A 342 -1.16 -16.44 -12.28
C ILE A 342 0.01 -15.55 -11.86
N ALA A 343 0.82 -15.08 -12.81
CA ALA A 343 1.89 -14.14 -12.54
C ALA A 343 1.34 -12.81 -12.00
N LEU A 344 0.24 -12.32 -12.58
CA LEU A 344 -0.39 -11.05 -12.17
C LEU A 344 -0.78 -11.05 -10.70
N PHE A 345 -1.28 -12.17 -10.16
CA PHE A 345 -1.56 -12.28 -8.72
C PHE A 345 -0.36 -11.92 -7.84
N LYS A 346 0.84 -12.34 -8.23
CA LYS A 346 2.08 -12.02 -7.49
C LYS A 346 2.45 -10.56 -7.70
N ASP A 347 2.30 -10.06 -8.92
CA ASP A 347 2.64 -8.67 -9.27
C ASP A 347 1.70 -7.63 -8.66
N THR A 348 0.50 -8.01 -8.19
CA THR A 348 -0.34 -7.13 -7.35
C THR A 348 0.41 -6.64 -6.10
N ALA A 349 1.38 -7.40 -5.57
CA ALA A 349 2.19 -6.99 -4.43
C ALA A 349 2.98 -5.70 -4.70
N VAL A 350 3.31 -5.42 -5.97
CA VAL A 350 3.98 -4.17 -6.37
C VAL A 350 3.07 -2.95 -6.14
N CYS A 351 1.75 -3.12 -6.20
CA CYS A 351 0.80 -2.04 -5.91
C CYS A 351 0.87 -1.55 -4.45
N SER A 352 1.46 -2.33 -3.53
CA SER A 352 1.69 -1.89 -2.15
C SER A 352 2.54 -0.62 -2.06
N ALA A 353 3.39 -0.37 -3.06
CA ALA A 353 4.24 0.82 -3.14
C ALA A 353 3.46 2.11 -3.47
N ILE A 354 2.25 2.01 -4.02
CA ILE A 354 1.38 3.17 -4.30
C ILE A 354 0.20 3.20 -3.34
N ALA A 355 0.44 2.88 -2.06
CA ALA A 355 -0.54 2.90 -0.97
C ALA A 355 -1.74 1.94 -1.11
N VAL A 356 -1.71 0.97 -2.03
CA VAL A 356 -2.77 -0.04 -2.09
C VAL A 356 -2.61 -1.01 -0.91
N THR A 357 -3.68 -1.22 -0.15
CA THR A 357 -3.69 -2.14 1.00
C THR A 357 -4.10 -3.54 0.55
N GLU A 358 -3.22 -4.18 -0.21
CA GLU A 358 -3.35 -5.59 -0.59
C GLU A 358 -2.66 -6.52 0.42
N LEU A 359 -2.65 -7.83 0.15
CA LEU A 359 -2.14 -8.86 1.04
C LEU A 359 -0.69 -8.62 1.53
N THR A 360 0.24 -8.30 0.63
CA THR A 360 1.65 -8.02 1.00
C THR A 360 1.78 -6.74 1.83
N ALA A 361 1.04 -5.69 1.49
CA ALA A 361 0.98 -4.46 2.27
C ALA A 361 0.49 -4.72 3.70
N ARG A 362 -0.55 -5.55 3.86
CA ARG A 362 -1.08 -5.91 5.17
C ARG A 362 -0.12 -6.76 5.98
N TYR A 363 0.58 -7.69 5.33
CA TYR A 363 1.67 -8.43 5.94
C TYR A 363 2.78 -7.52 6.46
N ARG A 364 3.28 -6.58 5.64
CA ARG A 364 4.34 -5.63 6.04
C ARG A 364 3.92 -4.79 7.24
N SER A 365 2.69 -4.27 7.22
CA SER A 365 2.11 -3.54 8.35
C SER A 365 2.10 -4.39 9.63
N PHE A 366 1.65 -5.64 9.58
CA PHE A 366 1.65 -6.50 10.76
C PHE A 366 3.06 -6.94 11.21
N ALA A 367 3.97 -7.18 10.28
CA ALA A 367 5.36 -7.56 10.55
C ALA A 367 6.13 -6.46 11.29
N VAL A 368 5.96 -5.19 10.89
CA VAL A 368 6.57 -4.03 11.58
C VAL A 368 6.05 -3.86 13.00
N ASN A 369 4.78 -4.22 13.22
CA ASN A 369 4.12 -4.09 14.51
C ASN A 369 4.32 -5.32 15.42
N ASN A 370 4.57 -6.49 14.86
CA ASN A 370 4.71 -7.75 15.58
C ASN A 370 5.97 -8.49 15.09
N PRO A 371 7.17 -7.97 15.42
CA PRO A 371 8.42 -8.49 14.86
C PRO A 371 8.70 -9.95 15.24
N SER A 372 8.19 -10.42 16.39
CA SER A 372 8.30 -11.82 16.79
C SER A 372 7.47 -12.79 15.94
N LEU A 373 6.44 -12.30 15.24
CA LEU A 373 5.55 -13.10 14.41
C LEU A 373 5.88 -13.01 12.91
N ILE A 374 6.96 -12.34 12.51
CA ILE A 374 7.31 -12.11 11.09
C ILE A 374 7.30 -13.42 10.29
N ALA A 375 7.91 -14.47 10.82
CA ALA A 375 7.97 -15.77 10.14
C ALA A 375 6.58 -16.42 9.99
N GLU A 376 5.77 -16.41 11.06
CA GLU A 376 4.43 -16.99 11.07
C GLU A 376 3.49 -16.24 10.12
N LEU A 377 3.50 -14.90 10.17
CA LEU A 377 2.75 -14.03 9.27
C LEU A 377 3.19 -14.20 7.82
N GLY A 378 4.50 -14.37 7.58
CA GLY A 378 5.06 -14.62 6.26
C GLY A 378 4.60 -15.95 5.67
N LEU A 379 4.59 -17.02 6.48
CA LEU A 379 4.08 -18.33 6.08
C LEU A 379 2.59 -18.29 5.76
N ILE A 380 1.77 -17.63 6.58
CA ILE A 380 0.34 -17.45 6.31
C ILE A 380 0.13 -16.68 5.00
N THR A 381 0.89 -15.61 4.79
CA THR A 381 0.79 -14.78 3.58
C THR A 381 1.19 -15.57 2.33
N ALA A 382 2.29 -16.33 2.39
CA ALA A 382 2.72 -17.20 1.30
C ALA A 382 1.69 -18.30 1.00
N ALA A 383 1.12 -18.90 2.03
CA ALA A 383 0.06 -19.90 1.89
C ALA A 383 -1.19 -19.30 1.22
N LEU A 384 -1.58 -18.06 1.57
CA LEU A 384 -2.70 -17.37 0.93
C LEU A 384 -2.40 -17.06 -0.55
N TYR A 385 -1.21 -16.58 -0.90
CA TYR A 385 -0.82 -16.43 -2.31
C TYR A 385 -0.90 -17.75 -3.06
N LEU A 386 -0.39 -18.83 -2.47
CA LEU A 386 -0.43 -20.16 -3.06
C LEU A 386 -1.87 -20.64 -3.24
N LEU A 387 -2.74 -20.47 -2.24
CA LEU A 387 -4.16 -20.82 -2.29
C LEU A 387 -4.91 -20.05 -3.39
N MET A 388 -4.52 -18.80 -3.66
CA MET A 388 -5.09 -18.02 -4.77
C MET A 388 -4.59 -18.51 -6.13
N SER A 389 -3.29 -18.78 -6.27
CA SER A 389 -2.69 -19.15 -7.56
C SER A 389 -2.85 -20.62 -7.94
N TYR A 390 -2.86 -21.54 -6.97
CA TYR A 390 -2.78 -22.98 -7.21
C TYR A 390 -3.99 -23.55 -7.96
N PRO A 391 -5.26 -23.19 -7.63
CA PRO A 391 -6.42 -23.64 -8.41
C PRO A 391 -6.31 -23.24 -9.88
N LEU A 392 -5.83 -22.02 -10.15
CA LEU A 392 -5.61 -21.54 -11.52
C LEU A 392 -4.50 -22.33 -12.21
N SER A 393 -3.41 -22.66 -11.51
CA SER A 393 -2.34 -23.50 -12.07
C SER A 393 -2.81 -24.93 -12.39
N VAL A 394 -3.71 -25.50 -11.59
CA VAL A 394 -4.31 -26.81 -11.87
C VAL A 394 -5.20 -26.73 -13.11
N LEU A 395 -6.02 -25.68 -13.22
CA LEU A 395 -6.85 -25.43 -14.40
C LEU A 395 -6.00 -25.23 -15.66
N ALA A 396 -4.90 -24.48 -15.57
CA ALA A 396 -3.95 -24.26 -16.67
C ALA A 396 -3.42 -25.58 -17.22
N ARG A 397 -2.91 -26.47 -16.34
CA ARG A 397 -2.41 -27.80 -16.73
C ARG A 397 -3.48 -28.68 -17.37
N GLY A 398 -4.72 -28.59 -16.88
CA GLY A 398 -5.87 -29.27 -17.47
C GLY A 398 -6.15 -28.79 -18.90
N LEU A 399 -6.08 -27.48 -19.13
CA LEU A 399 -6.27 -26.87 -20.45
C LEU A 399 -5.14 -27.21 -21.42
N GLU A 400 -3.88 -27.19 -20.94
CA GLU A 400 -2.71 -27.61 -21.71
C GLU A 400 -2.83 -29.07 -22.17
N SER A 401 -3.11 -30.00 -21.25
CA SER A 401 -3.23 -31.43 -21.57
C SER A 401 -4.39 -31.74 -22.53
N LYS A 402 -5.45 -30.92 -22.51
CA LYS A 402 -6.55 -31.04 -23.47
C LYS A 402 -6.15 -30.50 -24.86
N SER A 403 -5.45 -29.38 -24.92
CA SER A 403 -4.95 -28.80 -26.18
C SER A 403 -3.98 -29.75 -26.89
N GLU A 404 -3.10 -30.41 -26.13
CA GLU A 404 -2.18 -31.43 -26.66
C GLU A 404 -2.92 -32.64 -27.23
N ARG A 405 -4.01 -33.09 -26.57
CA ARG A 405 -4.84 -34.20 -27.03
C ARG A 405 -5.67 -33.88 -28.27
N GLU A 406 -6.04 -32.62 -28.47
CA GLU A 406 -6.81 -32.17 -29.64
C GLU A 406 -5.93 -31.95 -30.88
N GLY A 407 -4.62 -32.26 -30.82
CA GLY A 407 -3.71 -32.17 -31.96
C GLY A 407 -3.38 -30.73 -32.38
N VAL A 408 -3.67 -29.75 -31.51
CA VAL A 408 -3.17 -28.39 -31.66
C VAL A 408 -1.71 -28.40 -31.25
N HIS A 409 -0.84 -28.84 -32.16
CA HIS A 409 0.59 -28.74 -31.97
C HIS A 409 0.98 -27.25 -32.03
N LEU A 410 1.40 -26.73 -30.87
CA LEU A 410 1.88 -25.36 -30.66
C LEU A 410 3.13 -25.04 -31.49
#